data_AF-A0A0D2AVX5-F1
#
_entry.id   AF-A0A0D2AVX5-F1
#
_cell.length_a   1.000
_cell.length_b   1.000
_cell.length_c   1.000
_cell.angle_alpha   90.00
_cell.angle_beta   90.00
_cell.angle_gamma   90.00
#
_symmetry.space_group_name_H-M   'P 1'
#
loop_
_entity.id
_entity.type
_entity.pdbx_description
1 polymer ?
#
loop_
_entity_poly.entity_id
_entity_poly.type
_entity_poly.pdbx_seq_one_letter_code
_entity_poly.pdbx_strand_id
1 'polypeptide(L)'
;MVSRGLNLILRGTEFLFTLITMSLIGNVIAMAFAGNPSLVNYDMFVAAFSMLSLFYLIPAAWSDSFQGHALLPLLLDALNVLFLFCAAVATAAELGAHSCSNDSYTLHNHLTNGAHDREGRCRELQASTAFFFFNWAAWSASLFFSIVSSRGSGVNLRGIRGRGGPAMSQV
;
A
#
# COMPACT_ATOMS: atom_id res chain seq x y z
N MET A 1 13.59 10.70 16.74
CA MET A 1 14.40 9.95 15.77
C MET A 1 13.88 8.52 15.77
N VAL A 2 13.31 8.06 14.66
CA VAL A 2 12.89 6.65 14.52
C VAL A 2 14.16 5.81 14.33
N SER A 3 14.31 4.72 15.08
CA SER A 3 15.49 3.87 14.92
C SER A 3 15.48 3.25 13.51
N ARG A 4 16.64 3.18 12.84
CA ARG A 4 16.76 2.56 11.51
C ARG A 4 16.18 1.14 11.49
N GLY A 5 16.39 0.39 12.58
CA GLY A 5 15.81 -0.94 12.77
C GLY A 5 14.27 -0.95 12.74
N LEU A 6 13.62 0.01 13.40
CA LEU A 6 12.15 0.11 13.38
C LEU A 6 11.61 0.39 11.98
N ASN A 7 12.25 1.30 11.23
CA ASN A 7 11.89 1.59 9.84
C ASN A 7 12.04 0.33 8.96
N LEU A 8 13.15 -0.40 9.11
CA LEU A 8 13.41 -1.63 8.35
C LEU A 8 12.38 -2.74 8.63
N ILE A 9 11.96 -2.89 9.89
CA ILE A 9 10.90 -3.84 10.29
C ILE A 9 9.55 -3.45 9.68
N LEU A 10 9.20 -2.16 9.72
CA LEU A 10 8.00 -1.62 9.09
C LEU A 10 8.00 -1.92 7.58
N ARG A 11 9.10 -1.62 6.88
CA ARG A 11 9.23 -1.92 5.44
C ARG A 11 9.17 -3.42 5.14
N GLY A 12 9.75 -4.25 5.99
CA GLY A 12 9.66 -5.72 5.86
C GLY A 12 8.23 -6.24 6.02
N THR A 13 7.48 -5.64 6.94
CA THR A 13 6.07 -6.00 7.18
C THR A 13 5.18 -5.53 6.04
N GLU A 14 5.37 -4.31 5.55
CA GLU A 14 4.71 -3.79 4.34
C GLU A 14 4.99 -4.67 3.13
N PHE A 15 6.25 -5.11 2.95
CA PHE A 15 6.65 -6.02 1.89
C PHE A 15 5.90 -7.34 1.96
N LEU A 16 5.86 -7.96 3.14
CA LEU A 16 5.18 -9.24 3.33
C LEU A 16 3.68 -9.13 3.07
N PHE A 17 3.00 -8.12 3.61
CA PHE A 17 1.57 -7.92 3.37
C PHE A 17 1.25 -7.54 1.92
N THR A 18 2.08 -6.71 1.29
CA THR A 18 1.91 -6.36 -0.13
C THR A 18 2.09 -7.59 -1.01
N LEU A 19 3.08 -8.44 -0.74
CA LEU A 19 3.31 -9.68 -1.49
C LEU A 19 2.12 -10.63 -1.37
N ILE A 20 1.60 -10.83 -0.15
CA ILE A 20 0.42 -11.68 0.06
C ILE A 20 -0.79 -11.11 -0.69
N THR A 21 -1.05 -9.80 -0.56
CA THR A 21 -2.17 -9.13 -1.25
C THR A 21 -2.06 -9.28 -2.77
N MET A 22 -0.88 -9.06 -3.32
CA MET A 22 -0.59 -9.22 -4.75
C MET A 22 -0.82 -10.66 -5.22
N SER A 23 -0.40 -11.65 -4.43
CA SER A 23 -0.60 -13.07 -4.74
C SER A 23 -2.09 -13.45 -4.73
N LEU A 24 -2.86 -13.01 -3.74
CA LEU A 24 -4.29 -13.30 -3.63
C LEU A 24 -5.05 -12.70 -4.82
N ILE A 25 -4.81 -11.42 -5.14
CA ILE A 25 -5.47 -10.77 -6.28
C ILE A 25 -5.00 -11.37 -7.62
N GLY A 26 -3.73 -11.76 -7.73
CA GLY A 26 -3.22 -12.49 -8.89
C GLY A 26 -3.93 -13.83 -9.09
N ASN A 27 -4.22 -14.55 -8.01
CA ASN A 27 -4.98 -15.79 -8.06
C ASN A 27 -6.44 -15.54 -8.48
N VAL A 28 -7.09 -14.49 -7.96
CA VAL A 28 -8.45 -14.07 -8.38
C VAL A 28 -8.52 -13.81 -9.89
N ILE A 29 -7.51 -13.16 -10.45
CA ILE A 29 -7.40 -12.90 -11.90
C ILE A 29 -7.20 -14.19 -12.69
N ALA A 30 -6.36 -15.10 -12.21
CA ALA A 30 -6.10 -16.38 -12.87
C ALA A 30 -7.33 -17.31 -12.92
N MET A 31 -8.24 -17.20 -11.95
CA MET A 31 -9.50 -17.97 -11.91
C MET A 31 -10.59 -17.42 -12.83
N ALA A 32 -10.39 -16.25 -13.45
CA ALA A 32 -11.42 -15.57 -14.23
C ALA A 32 -11.55 -16.12 -15.65
N PHE A 33 -12.78 -16.38 -16.10
CA PHE A 33 -13.08 -16.84 -17.47
C PHE A 33 -13.84 -15.81 -18.32
N ALA A 34 -14.61 -14.91 -17.70
CA ALA A 34 -15.44 -13.91 -18.37
C ALA A 34 -14.90 -12.48 -18.23
N GLY A 35 -13.58 -12.34 -18.04
CA GLY A 35 -12.93 -11.07 -17.70
C GLY A 35 -13.04 -10.72 -16.21
N ASN A 36 -12.32 -9.67 -15.82
CA ASN A 36 -12.25 -9.20 -14.44
C ASN A 36 -13.01 -7.88 -14.26
N PRO A 37 -13.80 -7.73 -13.18
CA PRO A 37 -14.38 -6.44 -12.79
C PRO A 37 -13.31 -5.36 -12.68
N SER A 38 -13.67 -4.11 -12.97
CA SER A 38 -12.77 -2.96 -12.86
C SER A 38 -12.14 -2.82 -11.47
N LEU A 39 -12.88 -3.20 -10.42
CA LEU A 39 -12.40 -3.20 -9.04
C LEU A 39 -11.21 -4.15 -8.84
N VAL A 40 -11.27 -5.38 -9.38
CA VAL A 40 -10.15 -6.33 -9.26
C VAL A 40 -8.89 -5.82 -9.98
N ASN A 41 -9.06 -5.12 -11.10
CA ASN A 41 -7.95 -4.49 -11.81
C ASN A 41 -7.37 -3.31 -11.02
N TYR A 42 -8.20 -2.52 -10.34
CA TYR A 42 -7.75 -1.48 -9.43
C TYR A 42 -6.97 -2.08 -8.24
N ASP A 43 -7.48 -3.14 -7.62
CA ASP A 43 -6.82 -3.87 -6.53
C ASP A 43 -5.42 -4.37 -6.94
N MET A 44 -5.29 -4.93 -8.14
CA MET A 44 -3.99 -5.34 -8.71
C MET A 44 -3.07 -4.15 -8.95
N PHE A 45 -3.59 -3.03 -9.46
CA PHE A 45 -2.81 -1.79 -9.62
C PHE A 45 -2.28 -1.29 -8.27
N VAL A 46 -3.11 -1.24 -7.24
CA VAL A 46 -2.71 -0.77 -5.90
C VAL A 46 -1.64 -1.68 -5.29
N ALA A 47 -1.79 -2.99 -5.41
CA ALA A 47 -0.80 -3.95 -4.95
C ALA A 47 0.53 -3.81 -5.71
N ALA A 48 0.49 -3.67 -7.04
CA ALA A 48 1.67 -3.45 -7.87
C ALA A 48 2.38 -2.12 -7.53
N PHE A 49 1.61 -1.04 -7.35
CA PHE A 49 2.13 0.27 -6.98
C PHE A 49 2.80 0.26 -5.59
N SER A 50 2.18 -0.44 -4.63
CA SER A 50 2.76 -0.65 -3.29
C SER A 50 4.08 -1.43 -3.38
N MET A 51 4.12 -2.45 -4.24
CA MET A 51 5.32 -3.25 -4.46
C MET A 51 6.45 -2.43 -5.08
N LEU A 52 6.15 -1.65 -6.12
CA LEU A 52 7.11 -0.75 -6.76
C LEU A 52 7.62 0.32 -5.79
N SER A 53 6.72 0.87 -4.96
CA SER A 53 7.10 1.83 -3.93
C SER A 53 8.11 1.23 -2.94
N LEU A 54 7.91 -0.01 -2.52
CA LEU A 54 8.82 -0.71 -1.61
C LEU A 54 10.20 -0.96 -2.21
N PHE A 55 10.30 -1.26 -3.51
CA PHE A 55 11.59 -1.39 -4.18
C PHE A 55 12.43 -0.11 -4.10
N TYR A 56 11.80 1.05 -4.00
CA TYR A 56 12.49 2.32 -3.74
C TYR A 56 12.72 2.58 -2.24
N LEU A 57 11.70 2.33 -1.41
CA LEU A 57 11.72 2.66 0.02
C LEU A 57 12.68 1.78 0.85
N ILE A 58 12.88 0.51 0.46
CA ILE A 58 13.78 -0.41 1.16
C ILE A 58 15.26 0.03 1.02
N PRO A 59 15.82 0.27 -0.18
CA PRO A 59 17.16 0.83 -0.32
C PRO A 59 17.31 2.21 0.34
N ALA A 60 16.27 3.05 0.25
CA ALA A 60 16.26 4.35 0.90
C ALA A 60 16.32 4.25 2.45
N ALA A 61 15.81 3.16 3.03
CA ALA A 61 15.91 2.89 4.46
C ALA A 61 17.29 2.34 4.89
N TRP A 62 18.06 1.74 3.97
CA TRP A 62 19.39 1.18 4.26
C TRP A 62 20.48 2.25 4.33
N SER A 63 20.43 3.27 3.46
CA SER A 63 21.42 4.34 3.49
C SER A 63 20.82 5.69 3.12
N ASP A 64 21.21 6.71 3.86
CA ASP A 64 20.82 8.11 3.63
C ASP A 64 21.32 8.61 2.24
N SER A 65 22.34 7.98 1.67
CA SER A 65 22.89 8.29 0.33
C SER A 65 21.93 7.95 -0.82
N PHE A 66 21.03 6.96 -0.64
CA PHE A 66 20.01 6.61 -1.64
C PHE A 66 18.75 7.45 -1.53
N GLN A 67 18.65 8.30 -0.51
CA GLN A 67 17.41 8.98 -0.15
C GLN A 67 17.06 10.15 -1.07
N GLY A 68 17.97 10.58 -1.95
CA GLY A 68 17.75 11.56 -3.03
C GLY A 68 17.07 12.86 -2.59
N HIS A 69 15.73 12.85 -2.54
CA HIS A 69 14.89 13.91 -2.00
C HIS A 69 14.06 13.43 -0.81
N ALA A 70 14.18 14.12 0.33
CA ALA A 70 13.47 13.80 1.58
C ALA A 70 11.93 13.80 1.47
N LEU A 71 11.36 14.42 0.43
CA LEU A 71 9.92 14.46 0.19
C LEU A 71 9.38 13.18 -0.48
N LEU A 72 10.19 12.44 -1.24
CA LEU A 72 9.73 11.28 -2.02
C LEU A 72 9.20 10.15 -1.14
N PRO A 73 9.88 9.73 -0.06
CA PRO A 73 9.35 8.68 0.82
C PRO A 73 8.01 9.06 1.45
N LEU A 74 7.85 10.33 1.84
CA LEU A 74 6.61 10.83 2.43
C LEU A 74 5.45 10.81 1.43
N LEU A 75 5.70 11.22 0.19
CA LEU A 75 4.68 11.20 -0.87
C LEU A 75 4.27 9.77 -1.23
N LEU A 76 5.23 8.85 -1.35
CA LEU A 76 4.95 7.44 -1.62
C LEU A 76 4.17 6.80 -0.47
N ASP A 77 4.56 7.03 0.78
CA ASP A 77 3.81 6.53 1.94
C ASP A 77 2.37 7.08 1.93
N ALA A 78 2.18 8.37 1.68
CA ALA A 78 0.84 8.99 1.64
C ALA A 78 -0.04 8.46 0.49
N LEU A 79 0.53 8.29 -0.71
CA LEU A 79 -0.19 7.73 -1.86
C LEU A 79 -0.58 6.28 -1.62
N ASN A 80 0.32 5.45 -1.06
CA ASN A 80 0.02 4.07 -0.74
C ASN A 80 -1.09 3.95 0.31
N VAL A 81 -1.05 4.77 1.37
CA VAL A 81 -2.12 4.81 2.37
C VAL A 81 -3.47 5.14 1.72
N LEU A 82 -3.52 6.15 0.84
CA LEU A 82 -4.76 6.55 0.17
C LEU A 82 -5.30 5.43 -0.74
N PHE A 83 -4.44 4.87 -1.61
CA PHE A 83 -4.86 3.85 -2.56
C PHE A 83 -5.27 2.54 -1.88
N LEU A 84 -4.52 2.09 -0.88
CA LEU A 84 -4.85 0.88 -0.11
C LEU A 84 -6.14 1.05 0.69
N PHE A 85 -6.39 2.25 1.24
CA PHE A 85 -7.66 2.51 1.93
C PHE A 85 -8.85 2.42 0.97
N CYS A 86 -8.75 3.06 -0.19
CA CYS A 86 -9.79 3.02 -1.21
C CYS A 86 -10.04 1.60 -1.72
N ALA A 87 -8.98 0.80 -1.94
CA ALA A 87 -9.10 -0.61 -2.31
C ALA A 87 -9.81 -1.41 -1.21
N ALA A 88 -9.33 -1.32 0.03
CA ALA A 88 -9.91 -2.04 1.17
C ALA A 88 -11.41 -1.78 1.33
N VAL A 89 -11.83 -0.50 1.28
CA VAL A 89 -13.24 -0.11 1.46
C VAL A 89 -14.09 -0.51 0.25
N ALA A 90 -13.60 -0.32 -0.98
CA ALA A 90 -14.33 -0.70 -2.18
C ALA A 90 -14.56 -2.21 -2.24
N THR A 91 -13.51 -3.01 -2.03
CA THR A 91 -13.61 -4.47 -2.07
C THR A 91 -14.48 -4.99 -0.93
N ALA A 92 -14.45 -4.38 0.26
CA ALA A 92 -15.34 -4.74 1.35
C ALA A 92 -16.82 -4.40 1.06
N ALA A 93 -17.08 -3.24 0.45
CA ALA A 93 -18.45 -2.80 0.12
C ALA A 93 -19.09 -3.68 -0.96
N GLU A 94 -18.35 -4.06 -1.99
CA GLU A 94 -18.87 -4.88 -3.10
C GLU A 94 -19.00 -6.37 -2.73
N LEU A 95 -18.21 -6.85 -1.77
CA LEU A 95 -18.26 -8.24 -1.31
C LEU A 95 -19.28 -8.48 -0.20
N GLY A 96 -19.63 -7.47 0.61
CA GLY A 96 -20.74 -7.54 1.56
C GLY A 96 -20.66 -8.64 2.64
N ALA A 97 -19.47 -9.18 2.93
CA ALA A 97 -19.18 -10.15 4.00
C ALA A 97 -20.18 -11.34 4.11
N HIS A 98 -20.59 -11.91 2.98
CA HIS A 98 -21.53 -13.03 2.96
C HIS A 98 -20.83 -14.40 2.97
N SER A 99 -21.57 -15.48 3.26
CA SER A 99 -21.02 -16.84 3.20
C SER A 99 -20.66 -17.22 1.76
N CYS A 100 -19.39 -17.58 1.53
CA CYS A 100 -18.90 -18.09 0.24
C CYS A 100 -19.45 -19.48 -0.14
N SER A 101 -20.02 -20.22 0.82
CA SER A 101 -20.68 -21.51 0.55
C SER A 101 -22.11 -21.36 -0.01
N ASN A 102 -22.62 -20.14 -0.08
CA ASN A 102 -23.94 -19.88 -0.65
C ASN A 102 -23.83 -19.68 -2.17
N ASP A 103 -24.22 -20.70 -2.92
CA ASP A 103 -24.16 -20.68 -4.39
C ASP A 103 -25.01 -19.55 -5.01
N SER A 104 -26.16 -19.23 -4.41
CA SER A 104 -27.00 -18.12 -4.87
C SER A 104 -26.28 -16.78 -4.74
N TYR A 105 -25.53 -16.57 -3.65
CA TYR A 105 -24.74 -15.36 -3.47
C TYR A 105 -23.60 -15.29 -4.49
N THR A 106 -22.85 -16.38 -4.66
CA THR A 106 -21.69 -16.36 -5.56
C THR A 106 -22.07 -16.29 -7.05
N LEU A 107 -23.29 -16.71 -7.41
CA LEU A 107 -23.88 -16.50 -8.74
C LEU A 107 -24.33 -15.06 -8.98
N HIS A 108 -24.95 -14.40 -8.00
CA HIS A 108 -25.54 -13.07 -8.22
C HIS A 108 -24.55 -11.93 -7.99
N ASN A 109 -23.44 -12.17 -7.26
CA ASN A 109 -22.42 -11.16 -7.08
C ASN A 109 -21.52 -11.06 -8.33
N HIS A 110 -21.47 -9.86 -8.91
CA HIS A 110 -20.63 -9.53 -10.06
C HIS A 110 -19.13 -9.76 -9.81
N LEU A 111 -18.71 -9.70 -8.53
CA LEU A 111 -17.34 -9.94 -8.11
C LEU A 111 -16.97 -11.42 -8.07
N THR A 112 -17.90 -12.36 -8.01
CA THR A 112 -17.63 -13.81 -7.88
C THR A 112 -18.09 -14.66 -9.06
N ASN A 113 -19.12 -14.22 -9.80
CA ASN A 113 -19.76 -15.00 -10.87
C ASN A 113 -18.81 -15.34 -12.04
N GLY A 114 -17.81 -14.48 -12.32
CA GLY A 114 -16.89 -14.65 -13.46
C GLY A 114 -15.77 -15.69 -13.32
N ALA A 115 -15.87 -16.68 -12.43
CA ALA A 115 -14.83 -17.71 -12.22
C ALA A 115 -15.33 -19.14 -12.35
N HIS A 116 -14.42 -20.04 -12.73
CA HIS A 116 -14.67 -21.50 -12.75
C HIS A 116 -14.95 -22.04 -11.34
N ASP A 117 -14.21 -21.54 -10.35
CA ASP A 117 -14.44 -21.80 -8.93
C ASP A 117 -14.91 -20.51 -8.24
N ARG A 118 -16.23 -20.38 -8.10
CA ARG A 118 -16.87 -19.20 -7.50
C ARG A 118 -16.69 -19.15 -5.98
N GLU A 119 -16.62 -20.32 -5.33
CA GLU A 119 -16.39 -20.41 -3.89
C GLU A 119 -14.94 -20.04 -3.55
N GLY A 120 -13.97 -20.62 -4.28
CA GLY A 120 -12.56 -20.28 -4.14
C GLY A 120 -12.31 -18.79 -4.35
N ARG A 121 -12.82 -18.21 -5.43
CA ARG A 121 -12.71 -16.77 -5.71
C ARG A 121 -13.30 -15.89 -4.61
N CYS A 122 -14.45 -16.28 -4.03
CA CYS A 122 -15.05 -15.55 -2.92
C CYS A 122 -14.15 -15.56 -1.68
N ARG A 123 -13.58 -16.72 -1.32
CA ARG A 123 -12.69 -16.85 -0.17
C ARG A 123 -11.39 -16.06 -0.35
N GLU A 124 -10.83 -16.09 -1.55
CA GLU A 124 -9.63 -15.31 -1.91
C GLU A 124 -9.90 -13.80 -1.85
N LEU A 125 -11.07 -13.33 -2.30
CA LEU A 125 -11.50 -11.94 -2.16
C LEU A 125 -11.75 -11.53 -0.71
N GLN A 126 -12.30 -12.42 0.13
CA GLN A 126 -12.43 -12.14 1.57
C GLN A 126 -11.06 -12.04 2.23
N ALA A 127 -10.16 -12.97 1.92
CA ALA A 127 -8.79 -12.93 2.42
C ALA A 127 -8.08 -11.64 1.96
N SER A 128 -8.22 -11.25 0.68
CA SER A 128 -7.60 -10.04 0.16
C SER A 128 -8.11 -8.78 0.84
N THR A 129 -9.41 -8.68 1.15
CA THR A 129 -9.95 -7.53 1.91
C THR A 129 -9.27 -7.35 3.27
N ALA A 130 -9.06 -8.44 4.01
CA ALA A 130 -8.36 -8.40 5.29
C ALA A 130 -6.91 -7.96 5.13
N PHE A 131 -6.20 -8.51 4.14
CA PHE A 131 -4.83 -8.12 3.87
C PHE A 131 -4.69 -6.69 3.35
N PHE A 132 -5.67 -6.16 2.61
CA PHE A 132 -5.71 -4.74 2.26
C PHE A 132 -5.79 -3.84 3.49
N PHE A 133 -6.61 -4.18 4.48
CA PHE A 133 -6.65 -3.44 5.75
C PHE A 133 -5.35 -3.57 6.55
N PHE A 134 -4.74 -4.75 6.60
CA PHE A 134 -3.44 -4.92 7.26
C PHE A 134 -2.33 -4.13 6.57
N ASN A 135 -2.31 -4.13 5.24
CA ASN A 135 -1.36 -3.35 4.47
C ASN A 135 -1.61 -1.86 4.73
N TRP A 136 -2.84 -1.38 4.61
CA TRP A 136 -3.20 -0.01 4.93
C TRP A 136 -2.74 0.43 6.33
N ALA A 137 -2.92 -0.42 7.34
CA ALA A 137 -2.49 -0.13 8.71
C ALA A 137 -0.96 -0.03 8.82
N ALA A 138 -0.21 -0.92 8.16
CA ALA A 138 1.26 -0.90 8.13
C ALA A 138 1.78 0.38 7.47
N TRP A 139 1.27 0.72 6.29
CA TRP A 139 1.63 1.94 5.56
C TRP A 139 1.24 3.21 6.33
N SER A 140 0.11 3.19 7.05
CA SER A 140 -0.32 4.31 7.91
C SER A 140 0.62 4.50 9.10
N ALA A 141 1.10 3.42 9.70
CA ALA A 141 2.10 3.49 10.76
C ALA A 141 3.41 4.10 10.25
N SER A 142 3.89 3.66 9.08
CA SER A 142 5.09 4.25 8.46
C SER A 142 4.91 5.73 8.13
N LEU A 143 3.77 6.11 7.57
CA LEU A 143 3.46 7.52 7.29
C LEU A 143 3.46 8.35 8.58
N PHE A 144 2.84 7.85 9.64
CA PHE A 144 2.82 8.52 10.94
C PHE A 144 4.24 8.74 11.47
N PHE A 145 5.09 7.71 11.46
CA PHE A 145 6.48 7.81 11.90
C PHE A 145 7.31 8.75 11.02
N SER A 146 7.09 8.75 9.70
CA SER A 146 7.68 9.70 8.75
C SER A 146 7.30 11.15 9.08
N ILE A 147 6.03 11.42 9.39
CA ILE A 147 5.55 12.75 9.79
C ILE A 147 6.15 13.18 11.14
N VAL A 148 6.13 12.32 12.15
CA VAL A 148 6.70 12.64 13.47
C VAL A 148 8.21 12.91 13.38
N SER A 149 8.93 12.11 12.59
CA SER A 149 10.37 12.30 12.38
C SER A 149 10.68 13.62 11.65
N SER A 150 9.88 13.96 10.63
CA SER A 150 10.06 15.23 9.88
C SER A 150 9.80 16.47 10.72
N ARG A 151 8.87 16.40 11.70
CA ARG A 151 8.60 17.50 12.64
C ARG A 151 9.69 17.69 13.69
N GLY A 152 10.30 16.61 14.17
CA GLY A 152 11.36 16.65 15.19
C GLY A 152 12.73 17.08 14.66
N SER A 153 12.98 16.93 13.36
CA SER A 153 14.27 17.22 12.74
C SER A 153 14.34 18.56 12.00
N GLY A 154 13.32 19.42 12.15
CA GLY A 154 13.29 20.72 11.47
C GLY A 154 13.50 20.54 9.97
N VAL A 155 12.70 19.68 9.33
CA VAL A 155 12.64 19.64 7.86
C VAL A 155 12.29 21.04 7.42
N ASN A 156 13.31 21.80 7.03
CA ASN A 156 13.21 23.09 6.40
C ASN A 156 12.57 22.84 5.03
N LEU A 157 11.24 22.69 5.02
CA LEU A 157 10.39 22.95 3.85
C LEU A 157 10.64 24.37 3.28
N ARG A 158 11.40 25.20 4.02
CA ARG A 158 11.94 26.49 3.60
C ARG A 158 13.00 26.42 2.48
N GLY A 159 13.52 25.25 2.12
CA GLY A 159 14.47 25.09 1.02
C GLY A 159 13.94 25.50 -0.36
N ILE A 160 12.62 25.71 -0.51
CA ILE A 160 11.98 26.18 -1.76
C ILE A 160 11.97 27.72 -1.87
N ARG A 161 12.35 28.47 -0.82
CA ARG A 161 12.36 29.95 -0.90
C ARG A 161 13.58 30.56 -0.24
N GLY A 162 14.60 30.82 -1.05
CA GLY A 162 15.60 31.85 -0.74
C GLY A 162 17.02 31.32 -0.64
N ARG A 163 17.72 31.41 -1.76
CA ARG A 163 19.17 31.65 -1.81
C ARG A 163 19.46 32.90 -0.95
N GLY A 164 20.01 32.72 0.24
CA GLY A 164 20.50 33.82 1.07
C GLY A 164 21.28 33.25 2.25
N GLY A 165 22.53 33.60 2.49
CA GLY A 165 23.58 34.35 1.81
C GLY A 165 24.88 33.88 2.50
N PRO A 166 26.08 34.16 1.99
CA PRO A 166 27.31 33.66 2.59
C PRO A 166 27.46 34.15 4.04
N ALA A 167 27.86 33.24 4.93
CA ALA A 167 28.23 33.57 6.30
C ALA A 167 29.47 34.47 6.28
N MET A 168 29.30 35.72 6.72
CA MET A 168 30.42 36.65 6.91
C MET A 168 31.33 36.12 8.02
N SER A 169 32.62 35.99 7.71
CA SER A 169 33.67 35.79 8.71
C SER A 169 33.69 37.00 9.63
N GLN A 170 33.46 36.80 10.92
CA GLN A 170 33.93 37.77 11.92
C GLN A 170 35.38 37.42 12.24
N VAL A 171 36.24 38.41 11.99
CA VAL A 171 37.62 38.53 12.48
C VAL A 171 37.65 38.55 14.00
#